data_AF-A0A936CYW0-F1
#
_entry.id   AF-A0A936CYW0-F1
#
_cell.length_a   1.000
_cell.length_b   1.000
_cell.length_c   1.000
_cell.angle_alpha   90.00
_cell.angle_beta   90.00
_cell.angle_gamma   90.00
#
_symmetry.space_group_name_H-M   'P 1'
#
loop_
_entity.id
_entity.type
_entity.pdbx_description
1 polymer ?
#
loop_
_entity_poly.entity_id
_entity_poly.type
_entity_poly.pdbx_seq_one_letter_code
_entity_poly.pdbx_strand_id
1 'polypeptide(L)'
;MEPKFDRNALVKKARIASKMSQISFGIAIKREQETISRYESGGITPPDDVVMRCIRILEKMDKLAFFSEDQEMVRLIEDLLAFEGKDNGPKRAALKSIMTALLPN
;
A
#
# COMPACT_ATOMS: atom_id res chain seq x y z
N MET A 1 15.21 26.82 7.86
CA MET A 1 15.64 25.97 6.72
C MET A 1 14.48 25.03 6.46
N GLU A 2 13.68 25.27 5.43
CA GLU A 2 12.56 24.37 5.11
C GLU A 2 13.11 22.98 4.76
N PRO A 3 12.45 21.88 5.18
CA PRO A 3 12.88 20.55 4.78
C PRO A 3 12.76 20.43 3.26
N LYS A 4 13.91 20.36 2.58
CA LYS A 4 13.95 20.15 1.12
C LYS A 4 13.29 18.81 0.81
N PHE A 5 12.24 18.83 0.00
CA PHE A 5 11.55 17.62 -0.44
C PHE A 5 12.50 16.74 -1.26
N ASP A 6 12.89 15.60 -0.68
CA ASP A 6 13.76 14.62 -1.33
C ASP A 6 12.93 13.53 -1.99
N ARG A 7 12.87 13.59 -3.33
CA ARG A 7 12.14 12.64 -4.18
C ARG A 7 12.71 11.23 -4.08
N ASN A 8 14.03 11.09 -3.94
CA ASN A 8 14.70 9.81 -3.86
C ASN A 8 14.39 9.12 -2.53
N ALA A 9 14.45 9.88 -1.44
CA ALA A 9 14.05 9.40 -0.11
C ALA A 9 12.56 8.98 -0.07
N LEU A 10 11.68 9.71 -0.77
CA LEU A 10 10.26 9.36 -0.86
C LEU A 10 10.03 7.97 -1.48
N VAL A 11 10.72 7.64 -2.58
CA VAL A 11 10.58 6.32 -3.23
C VAL A 11 10.94 5.20 -2.25
N LYS A 12 12.08 5.35 -1.57
CA LYS A 12 12.55 4.39 -0.57
C LYS A 12 11.56 4.26 0.59
N LYS A 13 11.03 5.39 1.09
CA LYS A 13 10.03 5.42 2.16
C LYS A 13 8.76 4.68 1.76
N ALA A 14 8.23 4.95 0.57
CA ALA A 14 7.01 4.31 0.07
C ALA A 14 7.18 2.79 -0.07
N ARG A 15 8.31 2.32 -0.59
CA ARG A 15 8.58 0.87 -0.71
C ARG A 15 8.67 0.18 0.66
N ILE A 16 9.38 0.79 1.60
CA ILE A 16 9.54 0.23 2.95
C ILE A 16 8.18 0.17 3.66
N ALA A 17 7.39 1.25 3.57
CA ALA A 17 6.05 1.30 4.16
C ALA A 17 5.12 0.23 3.59
N SER A 18 5.21 -0.03 2.27
CA SER A 18 4.43 -1.07 1.63
C SER A 18 4.97 -2.49 1.85
N LYS A 19 6.10 -2.64 2.57
CA LYS A 19 6.79 -3.93 2.83
C LYS A 19 7.09 -4.72 1.55
N MET A 20 7.34 -4.02 0.44
CA MET A 20 7.60 -4.66 -0.87
C MET A 20 9.09 -4.79 -1.15
N SER A 21 9.45 -5.85 -1.87
CA SER A 21 10.75 -5.93 -2.55
C SER A 21 10.85 -4.84 -3.63
N GLN A 22 12.05 -4.47 -4.06
CA GLN A 22 12.22 -3.50 -5.15
C GLN A 22 11.59 -4.00 -6.46
N ILE A 23 11.59 -5.31 -6.70
CA ILE A 23 10.95 -5.93 -7.88
C ILE A 23 9.43 -5.73 -7.81
N SER A 24 8.80 -6.16 -6.72
CA SER A 24 7.34 -6.07 -6.55
C SER A 24 6.87 -4.62 -6.55
N PHE A 25 7.64 -3.72 -5.94
CA PHE A 25 7.36 -2.29 -5.93
C PHE A 25 7.49 -1.68 -7.34
N GLY A 26 8.53 -2.05 -8.08
CA GLY A 26 8.71 -1.67 -9.48
C GLY A 26 7.50 -2.03 -10.33
N ILE A 27 6.99 -3.26 -10.21
CA ILE A 27 5.76 -3.69 -10.88
C ILE A 27 4.58 -2.78 -10.50
N ALA A 28 4.39 -2.49 -9.22
CA ALA A 28 3.30 -1.64 -8.74
C ALA A 28 3.33 -0.21 -9.31
N ILE A 29 4.54 0.34 -9.54
CA ILE A 29 4.71 1.69 -10.09
C ILE A 29 5.12 1.70 -11.58
N LYS A 30 5.06 0.55 -12.26
CA LYS A 30 5.42 0.37 -13.68
C LYS A 30 6.86 0.82 -13.98
N ARG A 31 7.82 0.36 -13.19
CA ARG A 31 9.26 0.58 -13.36
C ARG A 31 10.02 -0.72 -13.13
N GLU A 32 11.17 -0.84 -13.75
CA GLU A 32 12.07 -1.98 -13.53
C GLU A 32 12.76 -1.88 -12.18
N GLN A 33 13.13 -3.03 -11.60
CA GLN A 33 13.83 -3.08 -10.31
C GLN A 33 15.11 -2.26 -10.30
N GLU A 34 15.88 -2.29 -11.40
CA GLU A 34 17.12 -1.51 -11.51
C GLU A 34 16.83 0.00 -11.43
N THR A 35 15.75 0.46 -12.07
CA THR A 35 15.33 1.86 -12.03
C THR A 35 14.93 2.25 -10.59
N ILE A 36 14.23 1.37 -9.87
CA ILE A 36 13.93 1.60 -8.44
C ILE A 36 15.22 1.71 -7.62
N SER A 37 16.19 0.82 -7.84
CA SER A 37 17.48 0.87 -7.15
C SER A 37 18.19 2.22 -7.37
N ARG A 38 18.20 2.72 -8.62
CA ARG A 38 18.79 4.03 -8.95
C ARG A 38 18.02 5.21 -8.35
N TYR A 39 16.69 5.12 -8.23
CA TYR A 39 15.91 6.09 -7.46
C TYR A 39 16.29 6.05 -5.98
N GLU A 40 16.36 4.88 -5.36
CA GLU A 40 16.62 4.77 -3.91
C GLU A 40 18.05 5.18 -3.51
N SER A 41 19.01 5.02 -4.42
CA SER A 41 20.41 5.40 -4.20
C SER A 41 20.74 6.86 -4.53
N GLY A 42 19.80 7.60 -5.11
CA GLY A 42 20.05 8.98 -5.58
C GLY A 42 20.73 9.07 -6.94
N GLY A 43 20.95 7.96 -7.64
CA GLY A 43 21.63 7.93 -8.93
C GLY A 43 20.85 8.61 -10.06
N ILE A 44 19.52 8.62 -9.99
CA ILE A 44 18.65 9.38 -10.91
C ILE A 44 17.47 10.00 -10.15
N THR A 45 16.96 11.14 -10.61
CA THR A 45 15.81 11.81 -9.98
C THR A 45 14.49 11.15 -10.43
N PRO A 46 13.58 10.78 -9.51
CA PRO A 46 12.27 10.26 -9.87
C PRO A 46 11.40 11.31 -10.58
N PRO A 47 10.75 10.95 -11.70
CA PRO A 47 9.79 11.82 -12.38
C PRO A 47 8.51 12.01 -11.54
N ASP A 48 7.72 13.03 -11.88
CA ASP A 48 6.53 13.43 -11.12
C ASP A 48 5.49 12.31 -10.99
N ASP A 49 5.31 11.49 -12.02
CA ASP A 49 4.35 10.37 -12.00
C ASP A 49 4.73 9.31 -10.96
N VAL A 50 6.03 9.04 -10.79
CA VAL A 50 6.55 8.13 -9.76
C VAL A 50 6.36 8.74 -8.37
N VAL A 51 6.68 10.03 -8.22
CA VAL A 51 6.48 10.77 -6.96
C VAL A 51 5.02 10.70 -6.52
N MET A 52 4.08 11.01 -7.42
CA MET A 52 2.64 10.97 -7.15
C MET A 52 2.15 9.57 -6.78
N ARG A 53 2.67 8.52 -7.43
CA ARG A 53 2.36 7.13 -7.06
C ARG A 53 2.85 6.81 -5.64
N CYS A 54 4.07 7.22 -5.30
CA CYS A 54 4.64 7.00 -3.97
C CYS A 54 3.84 7.71 -2.86
N ILE A 55 3.39 8.94 -3.11
CA ILE A 55 2.52 9.69 -2.18
C ILE A 55 1.22 8.92 -1.93
N ARG A 56 0.54 8.47 -3.00
CA ARG A 56 -0.72 7.70 -2.86
C ARG A 56 -0.53 6.38 -2.11
N ILE A 57 0.61 5.71 -2.29
CA ILE A 57 0.93 4.49 -1.54
C ILE A 57 1.05 4.81 -0.05
N LEU A 58 1.77 5.88 0.31
CA LEU A 58 1.91 6.29 1.71
C LEU A 58 0.57 6.70 2.33
N GLU A 59 -0.24 7.50 1.64
CA GLU A 59 -1.58 7.88 2.12
C GLU A 59 -2.47 6.65 2.37
N LYS A 60 -2.39 5.64 1.50
CA LYS A 60 -3.14 4.39 1.69
C LYS A 60 -2.65 3.61 2.91
N MET A 61 -1.34 3.59 3.16
CA MET A 61 -0.77 2.91 4.32
C MET A 61 -1.12 3.62 5.63
N ASP A 62 -1.11 4.96 5.64
CA ASP A 62 -1.52 5.75 6.81
C ASP A 62 -3.01 5.52 7.13
N LYS A 63 -3.88 5.45 6.11
CA LYS A 63 -5.28 5.06 6.30
C LYS A 63 -5.43 3.66 6.87
N LEU A 64 -4.65 2.68 6.38
CA LEU A 64 -4.66 1.32 6.93
C LEU A 64 -4.15 1.25 8.37
N ALA A 65 -3.13 2.06 8.72
CA ALA A 65 -2.65 2.17 10.09
C ALA A 65 -3.76 2.71 11.02
N PHE A 66 -4.53 3.69 10.56
CA PHE A 66 -5.69 4.21 11.29
C PHE A 66 -6.75 3.13 11.59
N PHE A 67 -7.04 2.24 10.62
CA PHE A 67 -7.97 1.13 10.85
C PHE A 67 -7.42 0.02 11.75
N SER A 68 -6.09 -0.09 11.90
CA SER A 68 -5.46 -1.12 12.75
C SER A 68 -5.50 -0.80 14.25
N GLU A 69 -5.75 0.46 14.61
CA GLU A 69 -5.98 0.88 16.01
C GLU A 69 -7.45 0.69 16.43
N ASP A 70 -8.35 0.54 15.46
CA ASP A 70 -9.76 0.24 15.70
C ASP A 70 -9.92 -1.26 16.02
N GLN A 71 -9.92 -1.56 17.32
CA GLN A 71 -10.05 -2.92 17.87
C GLN A 71 -11.31 -3.65 17.37
N GLU A 72 -12.36 -2.94 16.98
CA GLU A 72 -13.58 -3.57 16.45
C GLU A 72 -13.36 -4.08 15.01
N MET A 73 -12.65 -3.33 14.18
CA MET A 73 -12.30 -3.73 12.82
C MET A 73 -11.34 -4.94 12.81
N VAL A 74 -10.35 -4.94 13.71
CA VAL A 74 -9.41 -6.07 13.85
C VAL A 74 -10.16 -7.34 14.27
N ARG A 75 -11.04 -7.25 15.27
CA ARG A 75 -11.89 -8.37 15.68
C ARG A 75 -12.79 -8.88 14.57
N LEU A 76 -13.39 -7.98 13.78
CA LEU A 76 -14.22 -8.36 12.65
C LEU A 76 -13.42 -9.15 11.60
N ILE A 77 -12.17 -8.74 11.33
CA ILE A 77 -11.26 -9.43 10.40
C ILE A 77 -10.83 -10.79 10.97
N GLU A 78 -10.51 -10.88 12.26
CA GLU A 78 -10.16 -12.13 12.93
C GLU A 78 -11.34 -13.13 12.91
N ASP A 79 -12.55 -12.68 13.22
CA ASP A 79 -13.77 -13.49 13.15
C ASP A 79 -14.04 -13.99 11.72
N LEU A 80 -13.72 -13.17 10.71
CA LEU A 80 -13.83 -13.56 9.30
C LEU A 80 -12.76 -14.55 8.86
N LEU A 81 -11.54 -14.47 9.41
CA LEU A 81 -10.42 -15.35 9.06
C LEU A 81 -10.41 -16.67 9.85
N ALA A 82 -10.94 -16.69 11.08
CA ALA A 82 -10.99 -17.87 11.94
C ALA A 82 -12.05 -18.90 11.52
N PHE A 83 -12.94 -18.57 10.60
CA PHE A 83 -14.05 -19.44 10.17
C PHE A 83 -13.65 -20.41 9.04
N GLU A 84 -12.75 -21.35 9.35
CA GLU A 84 -12.56 -22.55 8.53
C GLU A 84 -13.66 -23.58 8.82
N GLY A 85 -14.84 -23.41 8.22
CA GLY A 85 -15.93 -24.37 8.42
C GLY A 85 -17.20 -24.10 7.62
N LYS A 86 -17.31 -24.81 6.48
CA LYS A 86 -18.52 -25.12 5.68
C LYS A 86 -19.50 -23.98 5.32
N ASP A 87 -19.51 -23.71 4.01
CA ASP A 87 -20.43 -22.91 3.18
C ASP A 87 -20.39 -21.38 3.33
N ASN A 88 -20.01 -20.72 2.22
CA ASN A 88 -19.40 -19.38 2.21
C ASN A 88 -20.02 -18.42 1.18
N GLY A 89 -21.13 -18.78 0.54
CA GLY A 89 -21.76 -17.96 -0.52
C GLY A 89 -22.22 -16.56 -0.05
N PRO A 90 -23.11 -16.47 0.95
CA PRO A 90 -23.70 -15.19 1.37
C PRO A 90 -22.70 -14.26 2.07
N LYS A 91 -21.80 -14.82 2.88
CA LYS A 91 -20.82 -14.04 3.65
C LYS A 91 -19.66 -13.53 2.79
N ARG A 92 -19.20 -14.30 1.79
CA ARG A 92 -18.25 -13.79 0.78
C ARG A 92 -18.87 -12.69 -0.06
N ALA A 93 -20.17 -12.77 -0.38
CA ALA A 93 -20.87 -11.70 -1.08
C ALA A 93 -20.92 -10.42 -0.23
N ALA A 94 -21.19 -10.53 1.07
CA ALA A 94 -21.16 -9.41 2.00
C ALA A 94 -19.76 -8.77 2.10
N LEU A 95 -18.72 -9.60 2.24
CA LEU A 95 -17.32 -9.12 2.27
C LEU A 95 -16.94 -8.42 0.96
N LYS A 96 -17.33 -8.98 -0.18
CA LYS A 96 -17.09 -8.39 -1.50
C LYS A 96 -17.82 -7.07 -1.65
N SER A 97 -19.06 -6.95 -1.16
CA SER A 97 -19.80 -5.67 -1.14
C SER A 97 -19.11 -4.63 -0.27
N ILE A 98 -18.64 -4.99 0.93
CA ILE A 98 -17.92 -4.07 1.82
C ILE A 98 -16.60 -3.63 1.18
N MET A 99 -15.83 -4.57 0.61
CA MET A 99 -14.58 -4.24 -0.09
C MET A 99 -14.83 -3.36 -1.32
N THR A 100 -15.93 -3.56 -2.05
CA THR A 100 -16.32 -2.73 -3.20
C THR A 100 -16.75 -1.32 -2.76
N ALA A 101 -17.41 -1.21 -1.60
CA ALA A 101 -17.82 0.08 -1.03
C ALA A 101 -16.63 0.88 -0.46
N LEU A 102 -15.64 0.21 0.12
CA LEU A 102 -14.47 0.84 0.74
C LEU A 102 -13.32 1.13 -0.26
N LEU A 103 -13.30 0.45 -1.40
CA LEU A 103 -12.34 0.68 -2.49
C LEU A 103 -13.10 0.97 -3.80
N PRO A 104 -13.75 2.14 -3.93
CA PRO A 104 -14.33 2.53 -5.20
C PRO A 104 -13.20 2.70 -6.24
N ASN A 105 -13.44 2.18 -7.45
CA ASN A 105 -12.50 2.22 -8.59
C ASN A 105 -11.92 3.61 -8.87
#